data_AF-Q5KG10-F1
#
_entry.id   AF-Q5KG10-F1
#
_cell.length_a   1.000
_cell.length_b   1.000
_cell.length_c   1.000
_cell.angle_alpha   90.00
_cell.angle_beta   90.00
_cell.angle_gamma   90.00
#
_symmetry.space_group_name_H-M   'P 1'
#
loop_
_entity.id
_entity.type
_entity.pdbx_description
1 polymer ?
#
loop_
_entity_poly.entity_id
_entity_poly.type
_entity_poly.pdbx_seq_one_letter_code
_entity_poly.pdbx_strand_id
1 'polypeptide(L)'
;MVSTSNNEKARKPTSRRHRYERFLLRDDYRGRLPRWISRFTGYRQPGDEPPYDPLPFPPFNWLVKIPLRVEVWIFAWIGCFGGILLIEAIMCTNTAFRNVYSSPIIITSFGASAVLLFGAIESPLAQPRNFIGGHFVSALVGTAITRLWVLNPRYQDYLDNTGFHGNTFVNGGLCMATAALAMLISGMVHPPSGATALNAAVQTSVVSLSWRYLPVVLASALIMQGWALIINNLGRRRYPIYWWSPKQVFVRPEVLEHENDEETALRTLQEGPLRSAEDAGRTRETLLEARMQGEGAGGADFMQDPSGQNNIPMGAVESPEIGVPEPRLKPMTEGDRRRAEGFD
;
A
#
# COMPACT_ATOMS: atom_id res chain seq x y z
N MET A 1 3.93 -57.50 -16.63
CA MET A 1 3.87 -57.89 -15.21
C MET A 1 4.78 -56.97 -14.42
N VAL A 2 4.23 -56.18 -13.48
CA VAL A 2 4.77 -55.84 -12.12
C VAL A 2 6.15 -55.13 -12.09
N SER A 3 6.45 -54.01 -11.41
CA SER A 3 5.78 -53.14 -10.44
C SER A 3 6.59 -51.84 -10.29
N THR A 4 5.87 -50.72 -10.14
CA THR A 4 6.11 -49.58 -9.23
C THR A 4 7.49 -49.29 -8.62
N SER A 5 7.95 -48.04 -8.77
CA SER A 5 8.49 -47.24 -7.65
C SER A 5 8.46 -45.74 -7.96
N ASN A 6 7.26 -45.15 -7.87
CA ASN A 6 7.09 -43.72 -7.64
C ASN A 6 7.62 -43.39 -6.23
N ASN A 7 8.60 -42.48 -6.14
CA ASN A 7 8.96 -41.88 -4.85
C ASN A 7 9.38 -40.42 -5.02
N GLU A 8 8.50 -39.62 -5.62
CA GLU A 8 8.52 -38.18 -5.36
C GLU A 8 7.85 -37.93 -4.01
N LYS A 9 8.68 -37.77 -2.99
CA LYS A 9 8.27 -37.25 -1.69
C LYS A 9 7.71 -35.84 -1.89
N ALA A 10 6.40 -35.73 -2.02
CA ALA A 10 5.67 -34.48 -1.90
C ALA A 10 6.11 -33.76 -0.61
N ARG A 11 6.91 -32.70 -0.76
CA ARG A 11 7.26 -31.80 0.34
C ARG A 11 5.97 -31.14 0.82
N LYS A 12 5.47 -31.59 1.99
CA LYS A 12 4.31 -31.00 2.66
C LYS A 12 4.53 -29.49 2.80
N PRO A 13 3.55 -28.64 2.41
CA PRO A 13 3.67 -27.21 2.62
C PRO A 13 3.85 -26.92 4.11
N THR A 14 4.88 -26.14 4.39
CA THR A 14 5.44 -25.87 5.71
C THR A 14 4.38 -25.38 6.72
N SER A 15 4.46 -25.92 7.93
CA SER A 15 3.49 -25.80 9.04
C SER A 15 3.29 -24.40 9.63
N ARG A 16 3.77 -23.34 8.96
CA ARG A 16 3.60 -21.95 9.41
C ARG A 16 2.21 -21.38 9.10
N ARG A 17 1.51 -21.90 8.07
CA ARG A 17 0.15 -21.44 7.69
C ARG A 17 -0.88 -21.68 8.81
N HIS A 18 -0.79 -22.81 9.52
CA HIS A 18 -1.80 -23.20 10.50
C HIS A 18 -1.79 -22.39 11.80
N ARG A 19 -0.70 -21.68 12.13
CA ARG A 19 -0.58 -21.01 13.44
C ARG A 19 -1.37 -19.70 13.50
N TYR A 20 -1.55 -19.02 12.36
CA TYR A 20 -2.24 -17.74 12.28
C TYR A 20 -3.75 -17.87 12.03
N GLU A 21 -4.21 -18.98 11.46
CA GLU A 21 -5.64 -19.25 11.26
C GLU A 21 -6.39 -19.43 12.59
N ARG A 22 -5.70 -19.80 13.67
CA ARG A 22 -6.32 -20.02 14.98
C ARG A 22 -6.86 -18.72 15.63
N PHE A 23 -6.35 -17.56 15.24
CA PHE A 23 -6.76 -16.25 15.77
C PHE A 23 -7.58 -15.42 14.79
N LEU A 24 -7.75 -15.88 13.55
CA LEU A 24 -8.71 -15.27 12.64
C LEU A 24 -10.11 -15.76 13.06
N LEU A 25 -11.01 -14.83 13.34
CA LEU A 25 -12.42 -15.14 13.58
C LEU A 25 -12.92 -15.98 12.40
N ARG A 26 -13.25 -17.25 12.69
CA ARG A 26 -13.63 -18.27 11.70
C ARG A 26 -14.90 -17.88 10.95
N ASP A 27 -15.73 -17.05 11.57
CA ASP A 27 -16.94 -16.44 11.02
C ASP A 27 -16.86 -14.92 11.08
N ASP A 28 -17.24 -14.24 9.99
CA ASP A 28 -17.38 -12.78 9.99
C ASP A 28 -18.66 -12.39 10.75
N TYR A 29 -18.53 -12.15 12.05
CA TYR A 29 -19.61 -11.74 12.94
C TYR A 29 -20.33 -10.46 12.48
N ARG A 30 -19.70 -9.63 11.64
CA ARG A 30 -20.25 -8.35 11.16
C ARG A 30 -21.50 -8.54 10.31
N GLY A 31 -21.64 -9.69 9.65
CA GLY A 31 -22.85 -10.04 8.89
C GLY A 31 -24.08 -10.34 9.77
N ARG A 32 -23.87 -10.62 11.07
CA ARG A 32 -24.96 -10.87 12.04
C ARG A 32 -25.47 -9.59 12.71
N LEU A 33 -24.72 -8.49 12.61
CA LEU A 33 -25.13 -7.21 13.16
C LEU A 33 -26.25 -6.58 12.31
N PRO A 34 -27.15 -5.79 12.92
CA PRO A 34 -28.12 -5.01 12.17
C PRO A 34 -27.43 -4.17 11.09
N ARG A 35 -28.02 -4.11 9.88
CA ARG A 35 -27.43 -3.44 8.70
C ARG A 35 -26.99 -1.99 8.97
N TRP A 36 -27.69 -1.31 9.87
CA TRP A 36 -27.40 0.07 10.26
C TRP A 36 -26.14 0.20 11.14
N ILE A 37 -25.72 -0.84 11.86
CA ILE A 37 -24.45 -0.86 12.62
C ILE A 37 -23.34 -1.47 11.76
N SER A 38 -23.63 -2.57 11.05
CA SER A 38 -22.61 -3.33 10.34
C SER A 38 -21.91 -2.48 9.28
N ARG A 39 -22.63 -1.56 8.63
CA ARG A 39 -22.08 -0.62 7.65
C ARG A 39 -20.90 0.20 8.20
N PHE A 40 -20.99 0.67 9.44
CA PHE A 40 -19.96 1.49 10.09
C PHE A 40 -18.75 0.68 10.58
N THR A 41 -18.88 -0.65 10.66
CA THR A 41 -17.74 -1.56 10.94
C THR A 41 -16.97 -1.97 9.68
N GLY A 42 -17.32 -1.38 8.53
CA GLY A 42 -16.73 -1.69 7.23
C GLY A 42 -17.33 -2.92 6.54
N TYR A 43 -18.47 -3.45 7.01
CA TYR A 43 -19.17 -4.55 6.34
C TYR A 43 -19.91 -4.06 5.10
N ARG A 44 -19.81 -4.81 4.02
CA ARG A 44 -20.51 -4.63 2.73
C ARG A 44 -20.97 -6.01 2.25
N GLN A 45 -22.06 -6.08 1.49
CA GLN A 45 -22.61 -7.37 1.09
C GLN A 45 -21.64 -8.07 0.10
N PRO A 46 -21.52 -9.40 0.14
CA PRO A 46 -20.75 -10.13 -0.86
C PRO A 46 -21.32 -9.85 -2.26
N GLY A 47 -20.54 -9.20 -3.12
CA GLY A 47 -20.96 -8.77 -4.46
C GLY A 47 -21.03 -7.25 -4.64
N ASP A 48 -20.96 -6.46 -3.56
CA ASP A 48 -20.86 -5.01 -3.66
C ASP A 48 -19.46 -4.59 -4.14
N GLU A 49 -19.38 -3.90 -5.28
CA GLU A 49 -18.13 -3.32 -5.78
C GLU A 49 -18.02 -1.82 -5.44
N PRO A 50 -16.81 -1.31 -5.17
CA PRO A 50 -16.60 0.12 -5.03
C PRO A 50 -16.78 0.85 -6.38
N PRO A 51 -17.37 2.06 -6.42
CA PRO A 51 -17.90 2.84 -5.31
C PRO A 51 -19.23 2.30 -4.77
N TYR A 52 -19.37 2.21 -3.45
CA TYR A 52 -20.55 1.65 -2.80
C TYR A 52 -21.75 2.61 -2.82
N ASP A 53 -22.96 2.10 -2.71
CA ASP A 53 -24.14 2.96 -2.57
C ASP A 53 -24.14 3.71 -1.22
N PRO A 54 -24.48 5.02 -1.20
CA PRO A 54 -24.59 5.79 0.04
C PRO A 54 -25.80 5.35 0.86
N LEU A 55 -25.97 5.92 2.06
CA LEU A 55 -27.16 5.64 2.87
C LEU A 55 -28.45 6.06 2.12
N PRO A 56 -29.51 5.24 2.15
CA PRO A 56 -30.70 5.44 1.32
C PRO A 56 -31.58 6.61 1.78
N PHE A 57 -31.29 7.22 2.94
CA PHE A 57 -32.06 8.32 3.51
C PHE A 57 -31.40 9.69 3.26
N PRO A 58 -32.19 10.79 3.15
CA PRO A 58 -31.65 12.14 3.04
C PRO A 58 -30.82 12.53 4.28
N PRO A 59 -29.73 13.33 4.14
CA PRO A 59 -29.21 13.93 2.91
C PRO A 59 -28.28 13.01 2.09
N PHE A 60 -27.99 11.80 2.57
CA PHE A 60 -26.96 10.93 2.01
C PHE A 60 -27.31 10.35 0.64
N ASN A 61 -28.60 10.16 0.34
CA ASN A 61 -29.06 9.70 -0.97
C ASN A 61 -28.63 10.66 -2.11
N TRP A 62 -28.48 11.96 -1.83
CA TRP A 62 -28.06 12.94 -2.85
C TRP A 62 -26.58 12.87 -3.23
N LEU A 63 -25.75 12.14 -2.48
CA LEU A 63 -24.32 12.00 -2.78
C LEU A 63 -24.07 11.31 -4.12
N VAL A 64 -25.00 10.47 -4.59
CA VAL A 64 -24.91 9.83 -5.92
C VAL A 64 -24.83 10.89 -7.03
N LYS A 65 -25.45 12.06 -6.84
CA LYS A 65 -25.46 13.15 -7.83
C LYS A 65 -24.17 13.97 -7.86
N ILE A 66 -23.32 13.85 -6.83
CA ILE A 66 -22.09 14.62 -6.69
C ILE A 66 -20.92 13.79 -7.25
N PRO A 67 -19.91 14.40 -7.90
CA PRO A 67 -18.70 13.69 -8.29
C PRO A 67 -17.97 13.08 -7.08
N LEU A 68 -17.50 11.84 -7.21
CA LEU A 68 -16.84 11.10 -6.10
C LEU A 68 -15.64 11.86 -5.50
N ARG A 69 -14.88 12.59 -6.33
CA ARG A 69 -13.73 13.40 -5.89
C ARG A 69 -14.14 14.50 -4.91
N VAL A 70 -15.24 15.20 -5.21
CA VAL A 70 -15.76 16.29 -4.37
C VAL A 70 -16.30 15.73 -3.05
N GLU A 71 -16.99 14.58 -3.12
CA GLU A 71 -17.43 13.86 -1.93
C GLU A 71 -16.24 13.49 -1.02
N VAL A 72 -15.15 12.96 -1.59
CA VAL A 72 -13.93 12.63 -0.85
C VAL A 72 -13.35 13.86 -0.16
N TRP A 73 -13.25 15.00 -0.86
CA TRP A 73 -12.70 16.23 -0.29
C TRP A 73 -13.55 16.78 0.85
N ILE A 74 -14.87 16.83 0.67
CA ILE A 74 -15.80 17.34 1.68
C ILE A 74 -15.75 16.44 2.92
N PHE A 75 -15.87 15.12 2.76
CA PHE A 75 -15.81 14.22 3.92
C PHE A 75 -14.41 14.14 4.55
N ALA A 76 -13.34 14.32 3.78
CA ALA A 76 -12.00 14.42 4.34
C ALA A 76 -11.88 15.66 5.24
N TRP A 77 -12.38 16.80 4.76
CA TRP A 77 -12.40 18.05 5.53
C TRP A 77 -13.26 17.93 6.79
N ILE A 78 -14.52 17.47 6.67
CA ILE A 78 -15.42 17.25 7.82
C ILE A 78 -14.83 16.24 8.80
N GLY A 79 -14.24 15.17 8.27
CA GLY A 79 -13.60 14.12 9.05
C GLY A 79 -12.43 14.64 9.88
N CYS A 80 -11.46 15.31 9.24
CA CYS A 80 -10.31 15.92 9.90
C CYS A 80 -10.74 16.98 10.91
N PHE A 81 -11.58 17.93 10.50
CA PHE A 81 -12.06 19.00 11.38
C PHE A 81 -12.79 18.44 12.60
N GLY A 82 -13.78 17.57 12.38
CA GLY A 82 -14.56 16.96 13.45
C GLY A 82 -13.73 16.07 14.37
N GLY A 83 -12.77 15.32 13.82
CA GLY A 83 -11.92 14.41 14.60
C GLY A 83 -10.98 15.16 15.53
N ILE A 84 -10.34 16.22 15.03
CA ILE A 84 -9.48 17.09 15.83
C ILE A 84 -10.31 17.87 16.86
N LEU A 85 -11.40 18.50 16.42
CA LEU A 85 -12.30 19.25 17.32
C LEU A 85 -12.83 18.39 18.45
N LEU A 86 -13.20 17.13 18.19
CA LEU A 86 -13.72 16.22 19.21
C LEU A 86 -12.67 15.89 20.28
N ILE A 87 -11.42 15.61 19.86
CA ILE A 87 -10.32 15.41 20.81
C ILE A 87 -10.09 16.69 21.62
N GLU A 88 -9.91 17.83 20.96
CA GLU A 88 -9.61 19.10 21.62
C GLU A 88 -10.72 19.52 22.58
N ALA A 89 -11.99 19.38 22.18
CA ALA A 89 -13.12 19.69 23.04
C ALA A 89 -13.13 18.83 24.31
N ILE A 90 -12.90 17.52 24.18
CA ILE A 90 -12.89 16.59 25.34
C ILE A 90 -11.71 16.88 26.26
N MET A 91 -10.54 17.19 25.70
CA MET A 91 -9.32 17.49 26.47
C MET A 91 -9.34 18.90 27.09
N CYS A 92 -10.03 19.86 26.48
CA CYS A 92 -10.14 21.23 26.97
C CYS A 92 -11.26 21.43 28.00
N THR A 93 -12.33 20.63 27.91
CA THR A 93 -13.46 20.67 28.87
C THR A 93 -13.03 20.17 30.25
N ASN A 94 -13.81 20.50 31.29
CA ASN A 94 -13.59 20.16 32.71
C ASN A 94 -13.72 18.64 33.01
N THR A 95 -13.12 17.79 32.18
CA THR A 95 -13.13 16.35 32.27
C THR A 95 -11.99 15.86 33.18
N ALA A 96 -12.02 14.57 33.55
CA ALA A 96 -10.93 13.96 34.28
C ALA A 96 -9.57 14.16 33.59
N PHE A 97 -9.53 14.21 32.25
CA PHE A 97 -8.31 14.42 31.47
C PHE A 97 -7.65 15.78 31.71
N ARG A 98 -8.44 16.83 31.91
CA ARG A 98 -7.93 18.15 32.25
C ARG A 98 -7.57 18.24 33.73
N ASN A 99 -8.50 17.88 34.61
CA ASN A 99 -8.38 18.16 36.05
C ASN A 99 -7.47 17.18 36.78
N VAL A 100 -7.49 15.92 36.36
CA VAL A 100 -6.70 14.88 37.00
C VAL A 100 -5.42 14.71 36.20
N TYR A 101 -5.51 14.59 34.87
CA TYR A 101 -4.37 14.21 34.02
C TYR A 101 -3.53 15.38 33.52
N SER A 102 -3.95 16.64 33.64
CA SER A 102 -3.24 17.80 33.06
C SER A 102 -2.83 17.58 31.60
N SER A 103 -3.69 16.89 30.84
CA SER A 103 -3.40 16.48 29.48
C SER A 103 -3.15 17.69 28.57
N PRO A 104 -2.20 17.62 27.62
CA PRO A 104 -2.16 18.58 26.53
C PRO A 104 -3.49 18.55 25.75
N ILE A 105 -3.86 19.69 25.17
CA ILE A 105 -5.10 19.85 24.38
C ILE A 105 -5.11 18.86 23.22
N ILE A 106 -3.97 18.70 22.55
CA ILE A 106 -3.79 17.71 21.49
C ILE A 106 -2.33 17.26 21.41
N ILE A 107 -2.14 16.03 20.95
CA ILE A 107 -0.83 15.51 20.57
C ILE A 107 -0.74 15.67 19.04
N THR A 108 0.25 16.42 18.57
CA THR A 108 0.34 16.85 17.16
C THR A 108 0.39 15.69 16.16
N SER A 109 0.81 14.49 16.60
CA SER A 109 0.74 13.26 15.79
C SER A 109 -0.66 12.96 15.25
N PHE A 110 -1.73 13.30 15.99
CA PHE A 110 -3.11 13.05 15.56
C PHE A 110 -3.53 13.90 14.35
N GLY A 111 -2.87 15.02 14.08
CA GLY A 111 -3.08 15.79 12.86
C GLY A 111 -2.69 14.99 11.61
N ALA A 112 -1.50 14.38 11.63
CA ALA A 112 -1.05 13.50 10.54
C ALA A 112 -1.89 12.21 10.48
N SER A 113 -2.32 11.67 11.63
CA SER A 113 -3.26 10.53 11.66
C SER A 113 -4.60 10.88 11.01
N ALA A 114 -5.13 12.09 11.23
CA ALA A 114 -6.37 12.54 10.60
C ALA A 114 -6.26 12.54 9.06
N VAL A 115 -5.14 13.02 8.50
CA VAL A 115 -4.90 12.98 7.06
C VAL A 115 -4.97 11.54 6.51
N LEU A 116 -4.36 10.58 7.21
CA LEU A 116 -4.43 9.17 6.81
C LEU A 116 -5.85 8.60 6.98
N LEU A 117 -6.49 8.84 8.12
CA LEU A 117 -7.79 8.24 8.45
C LEU A 117 -8.94 8.81 7.62
N PHE A 118 -8.87 10.03 7.10
CA PHE A 118 -9.96 10.65 6.34
C PHE A 118 -9.62 10.91 4.86
N GLY A 119 -8.34 11.12 4.54
CA GLY A 119 -7.86 11.35 3.18
C GLY A 119 -7.41 10.07 2.48
N ALA A 120 -6.66 9.20 3.17
CA ALA A 120 -6.07 7.98 2.60
C ALA A 120 -6.66 6.71 3.24
N ILE A 121 -7.99 6.60 3.27
CA ILE A 121 -8.73 5.55 3.99
C ILE A 121 -8.39 4.13 3.55
N GLU A 122 -7.93 3.97 2.31
CA GLU A 122 -7.57 2.68 1.71
C GLU A 122 -6.15 2.24 2.09
N SER A 123 -5.36 3.16 2.65
CA SER A 123 -4.02 2.87 3.09
C SER A 123 -4.04 1.77 4.16
N PRO A 124 -3.18 0.75 4.04
CA PRO A 124 -3.03 -0.24 5.09
C PRO A 124 -2.58 0.40 6.42
N LEU A 125 -1.88 1.54 6.36
CA LEU A 125 -1.38 2.26 7.53
C LEU A 125 -2.48 3.02 8.30
N ALA A 126 -3.62 3.28 7.65
CA ALA A 126 -4.78 3.95 8.24
C ALA A 126 -5.75 2.98 8.94
N GLN A 127 -5.51 1.67 8.84
CA GLN A 127 -6.44 0.67 9.38
C GLN A 127 -6.39 0.60 10.92
N PRO A 128 -7.48 0.18 11.60
CA PRO A 128 -7.63 0.34 13.04
C PRO A 128 -6.53 -0.31 13.88
N ARG A 129 -6.07 -1.51 13.51
CA ARG A 129 -4.95 -2.16 14.21
C ARG A 129 -3.68 -1.31 14.16
N ASN A 130 -3.35 -0.77 13.00
CA ASN A 130 -2.13 0.03 12.82
C ASN A 130 -2.28 1.36 13.54
N PHE A 131 -3.41 2.05 13.38
CA PHE A 131 -3.66 3.33 14.04
C PHE A 131 -3.63 3.21 15.58
N ILE A 132 -4.47 2.37 16.18
CA ILE A 132 -4.56 2.24 17.64
C ILE A 132 -3.30 1.58 18.19
N GLY A 133 -2.87 0.46 17.59
CA GLY A 133 -1.71 -0.29 18.03
C GLY A 133 -0.43 0.52 17.90
N GLY A 134 -0.23 1.21 16.78
CA GLY A 134 0.92 2.06 16.54
C GLY A 134 1.02 3.20 17.55
N HIS A 135 -0.07 3.91 17.84
CA HIS A 135 -0.07 4.95 18.89
C HIS A 135 0.20 4.39 20.28
N PHE A 136 -0.41 3.25 20.63
CA PHE A 136 -0.20 2.62 21.94
C PHE A 136 1.24 2.13 22.13
N VAL A 137 1.82 1.42 21.15
CA VAL A 137 3.21 0.95 21.20
C VAL A 137 4.17 2.13 21.29
N SER A 138 3.97 3.16 20.47
CA SER A 138 4.81 4.36 20.50
C SER A 138 4.74 5.09 21.84
N ALA A 139 3.55 5.28 22.41
CA ALA A 139 3.40 5.89 23.73
C ALA A 139 4.07 5.06 24.83
N LEU A 140 3.89 3.74 24.80
CA LEU A 140 4.51 2.82 25.76
C LEU A 140 6.04 2.88 25.71
N VAL A 141 6.61 2.73 24.51
CA VAL A 141 8.07 2.73 24.31
C VAL A 141 8.68 4.09 24.64
N GLY A 142 8.10 5.18 24.12
CA GLY A 142 8.59 6.53 24.37
C GLY A 142 8.54 6.91 25.86
N THR A 143 7.44 6.58 26.56
CA THR A 143 7.34 6.77 28.00
C THR A 143 8.33 5.90 28.76
N ALA A 144 8.48 4.61 28.41
CA ALA A 144 9.42 3.72 29.10
C ALA A 144 10.87 4.23 29.03
N ILE A 145 11.34 4.60 27.84
CA ILE A 145 12.70 5.12 27.64
C ILE A 145 12.87 6.44 28.39
N THR A 146 11.93 7.37 28.25
CA THR A 146 12.01 8.66 28.96
C THR A 146 12.03 8.49 30.47
N ARG A 147 11.30 7.51 31.03
CA ARG A 147 11.31 7.24 32.47
C ARG A 147 12.63 6.69 32.97
N LEU A 148 13.37 5.95 32.17
CA LEU A 148 14.73 5.54 32.51
C LEU A 148 15.69 6.75 32.55
N TRP A 149 15.51 7.69 31.63
CA TRP A 149 16.30 8.92 31.57
C TRP A 149 16.04 9.86 32.76
N VAL A 150 14.77 10.00 33.17
CA VAL A 150 14.35 10.81 34.32
C VAL A 150 14.95 10.31 35.65
N LEU A 151 15.44 9.06 35.73
CA LEU A 151 16.15 8.58 36.93
C LEU A 151 17.48 9.31 37.18
N ASN A 152 18.04 9.96 36.17
CA ASN A 152 19.18 10.84 36.35
C ASN A 152 18.70 12.22 36.84
N PRO A 153 19.11 12.70 38.03
CA PRO A 153 18.67 14.00 38.57
C PRO A 153 18.98 15.20 37.65
N ARG A 154 19.99 15.09 36.79
CA ARG A 154 20.35 16.14 35.81
C ARG A 154 19.43 16.17 34.59
N TYR A 155 18.46 15.26 34.50
CA TYR A 155 17.54 15.19 33.37
C TYR A 155 16.64 16.42 33.26
N GLN A 156 16.31 17.04 34.39
CA GLN A 156 15.41 18.19 34.41
C GLN A 156 16.02 19.39 33.68
N ASP A 157 17.33 19.62 33.83
CA ASP A 157 18.07 20.69 33.15
C ASP A 157 18.07 20.52 31.62
N TYR A 158 17.89 19.29 31.11
CA TYR A 158 17.86 18.99 29.68
C TYR A 158 16.55 19.40 29.00
N LEU A 159 15.43 19.44 29.71
CA LEU A 159 14.12 19.76 29.15
C LEU A 159 13.93 21.26 28.89
N ASP A 160 14.62 22.10 29.67
CA ASP A 160 14.46 23.55 29.58
C ASP A 160 15.17 24.13 28.34
N ASN A 161 15.98 23.34 27.63
CA ASN A 161 16.71 23.74 26.40
C ASN A 161 17.49 25.06 26.54
N THR A 162 17.88 25.44 27.76
CA THR A 162 18.60 26.69 28.06
C THR A 162 20.09 26.60 27.75
N GLY A 163 20.63 25.38 27.56
CA GLY A 163 22.01 25.13 27.18
C GLY A 163 22.17 23.87 26.31
N PHE A 164 23.29 23.77 25.59
CA PHE A 164 23.60 22.57 24.82
C PHE A 164 23.94 21.41 25.76
N HIS A 165 23.17 20.33 25.65
CA HIS A 165 23.46 19.07 26.33
C HIS A 165 23.36 17.93 25.33
N GLY A 166 24.44 17.15 25.19
CA GLY A 166 24.49 16.00 24.27
C GLY A 166 23.39 14.95 24.52
N ASN A 167 22.77 15.01 25.69
CA ASN A 167 21.75 14.12 26.19
C ASN A 167 20.33 14.44 25.70
N THR A 168 20.02 15.70 25.37
CA THR A 168 18.65 16.16 25.08
C THR A 168 18.09 15.57 23.78
N PHE A 169 18.89 15.53 22.71
CA PHE A 169 18.43 15.03 21.41
C PHE A 169 18.51 13.51 21.26
N VAL A 170 19.42 12.86 21.99
CA VAL A 170 19.60 11.40 21.95
C VAL A 170 18.37 10.69 22.46
N ASN A 171 17.75 11.17 23.55
CA ASN A 171 16.54 10.55 24.10
C ASN A 171 15.38 10.56 23.08
N GLY A 172 15.14 11.71 22.42
CA GLY A 172 14.09 11.82 21.41
C GLY A 172 14.32 10.89 20.21
N GLY A 173 15.55 10.87 19.68
CA GLY A 173 15.94 9.98 18.59
C GLY A 173 15.80 8.49 18.96
N LEU A 174 16.22 8.12 20.17
CA LEU A 174 16.09 6.77 20.70
C LEU A 174 14.62 6.35 20.84
N CYS A 175 13.78 7.22 21.43
CA CYS A 175 12.34 6.98 21.54
C CYS A 175 11.69 6.72 20.18
N MET A 176 11.97 7.59 19.19
CA MET A 176 11.44 7.46 17.83
C MET A 176 11.92 6.17 17.15
N ALA A 177 13.23 5.92 17.14
CA ALA A 177 13.82 4.76 16.46
C ALA A 177 13.39 3.43 17.10
N THR A 178 13.36 3.34 18.43
CA THR A 178 12.91 2.14 19.13
C THR A 178 11.41 1.90 18.96
N ALA A 179 10.59 2.94 18.96
CA ALA A 179 9.16 2.80 18.67
C ALA A 179 8.91 2.34 17.23
N ALA A 180 9.64 2.89 16.26
CA ALA A 180 9.59 2.44 14.87
C ALA A 180 9.95 0.96 14.74
N LEU A 181 11.04 0.52 15.39
CA LEU A 181 11.44 -0.88 15.44
C LEU A 181 10.36 -1.77 16.07
N ALA A 182 9.78 -1.35 17.21
CA ALA A 182 8.72 -2.09 17.88
C ALA A 182 7.45 -2.23 17.01
N MET A 183 7.08 -1.18 16.28
CA MET A 183 5.98 -1.22 15.32
C MET A 183 6.25 -2.14 14.13
N LEU A 184 7.49 -2.15 13.62
CA LEU A 184 7.92 -3.06 12.55
C LEU A 184 7.83 -4.52 13.01
N ILE A 185 8.35 -4.83 14.20
CA ILE A 185 8.32 -6.18 14.78
C ILE A 185 6.88 -6.65 15.02
N SER A 186 6.02 -5.78 15.54
CA SER A 186 4.62 -6.11 15.84
C SER A 186 3.69 -6.05 14.63
N GLY A 187 4.18 -5.57 13.48
CA GLY A 187 3.40 -5.37 12.26
C GLY A 187 2.25 -4.38 12.42
N MET A 188 2.46 -3.33 13.22
CA MET A 188 1.46 -2.28 13.53
C MET A 188 1.97 -0.89 13.14
N VAL A 189 2.62 -0.79 11.97
CA VAL A 189 3.25 0.45 11.53
C VAL A 189 2.20 1.52 11.25
N HIS A 190 2.28 2.62 11.99
CA HIS A 190 1.51 3.84 11.75
C HIS A 190 2.47 5.03 11.84
N PRO A 191 2.97 5.56 10.70
CA PRO A 191 4.02 6.57 10.71
C PRO A 191 3.76 7.78 11.62
N PRO A 192 2.52 8.33 11.71
CA PRO A 192 2.23 9.42 12.65
C PRO A 192 2.53 9.10 14.12
N SER A 193 2.42 7.84 14.54
CA SER A 193 2.70 7.48 15.93
C SER A 193 4.18 7.55 16.29
N GLY A 194 5.09 7.62 15.33
CA GLY A 194 6.49 7.92 15.61
C GLY A 194 6.64 9.25 16.35
N ALA A 195 5.88 10.28 15.93
CA ALA A 195 5.83 11.56 16.63
C ALA A 195 5.22 11.44 18.04
N THR A 196 4.32 10.49 18.29
CA THR A 196 3.81 10.18 19.65
C THR A 196 4.93 9.71 20.57
N ALA A 197 5.82 8.82 20.10
CA ALA A 197 6.97 8.37 20.89
C ALA A 197 7.96 9.50 21.15
N LEU A 198 8.26 10.29 20.12
CA LEU A 198 9.14 11.46 20.23
C LEU A 198 8.61 12.49 21.24
N ASN A 199 7.30 12.76 21.20
CA ASN A 199 6.68 13.76 22.07
C ASN A 199 6.77 13.38 23.56
N ALA A 200 6.83 12.07 23.87
CA ALA A 200 7.02 11.58 25.22
C ALA A 200 8.36 12.00 25.84
N ALA A 201 9.38 12.30 25.02
CA ALA A 201 10.71 12.71 25.44
C ALA A 201 10.95 14.23 25.38
N VAL A 202 10.36 14.90 24.37
CA VAL A 202 10.70 16.29 24.02
C VAL A 202 9.82 17.32 24.72
N GLN A 203 8.55 17.01 25.00
CA GLN A 203 7.61 17.99 25.54
C GLN A 203 7.51 17.87 27.06
N THR A 204 7.94 18.91 27.79
CA THR A 204 7.98 18.92 29.27
C THR A 204 6.63 18.58 29.92
N SER A 205 5.52 19.06 29.37
CA SER A 205 4.17 18.73 29.85
C SER A 205 3.79 17.26 29.64
N VAL A 206 4.38 16.58 28.67
CA VAL A 206 4.15 15.16 28.41
C VAL A 206 5.08 14.29 29.25
N VAL A 207 6.32 14.72 29.44
CA VAL A 207 7.28 14.06 30.33
C VAL A 207 6.73 14.00 31.76
N SER A 208 6.12 15.10 32.24
CA SER A 208 5.48 15.16 33.57
C SER A 208 4.23 14.28 33.68
N LEU A 209 3.52 14.03 32.57
CA LEU A 209 2.41 13.07 32.51
C LEU A 209 2.88 11.63 32.82
N SER A 210 4.11 11.27 32.46
CA SER A 210 4.66 9.94 32.70
C SER A 210 3.73 8.84 32.17
N TRP A 211 3.44 7.80 32.95
CA TRP A 211 2.56 6.68 32.59
C TRP A 211 1.13 7.08 32.25
N ARG A 212 0.71 8.27 32.68
CA ARG A 212 -0.60 8.83 32.39
C ARG A 212 -0.76 9.23 30.93
N TYR A 213 0.35 9.31 30.18
CA TYR A 213 0.34 9.53 28.74
C TYR A 213 -0.35 8.41 27.96
N LEU A 214 -0.17 7.15 28.36
CA LEU A 214 -0.75 5.99 27.67
C LEU A 214 -2.29 6.05 27.59
N PRO A 215 -3.04 6.21 28.70
CA PRO A 215 -4.49 6.30 28.63
C PRO A 215 -4.98 7.56 27.88
N VAL A 216 -4.24 8.67 27.91
CA VAL A 216 -4.57 9.87 27.13
C VAL A 216 -4.46 9.60 25.63
N VAL A 217 -3.34 9.02 25.19
CA VAL A 217 -3.13 8.64 23.78
C VAL A 217 -4.17 7.63 23.32
N LEU A 218 -4.44 6.61 24.14
CA LEU A 218 -5.41 5.58 23.81
C LEU A 218 -6.83 6.14 23.71
N ALA A 219 -7.24 7.01 24.64
CA ALA A 219 -8.54 7.68 24.58
C ALA A 219 -8.67 8.52 23.29
N SER A 220 -7.67 9.35 22.97
CA SER A 220 -7.65 10.15 21.74
C SER A 220 -7.73 9.28 20.48
N ALA A 221 -7.00 8.15 20.45
CA ALA A 221 -7.07 7.20 19.34
C ALA A 221 -8.46 6.55 19.23
N LEU A 222 -9.08 6.14 20.33
CA LEU A 222 -10.42 5.54 20.29
C LEU A 222 -11.49 6.54 19.84
N ILE A 223 -11.40 7.79 20.30
CA ILE A 223 -12.31 8.88 19.90
C ILE A 223 -12.21 9.12 18.39
N MET A 224 -11.00 9.33 17.88
CA MET A 224 -10.78 9.56 16.44
C MET A 224 -11.14 8.33 15.61
N GLN A 225 -10.85 7.12 16.09
CA GLN A 225 -11.25 5.88 15.43
C GLN A 225 -12.77 5.80 15.31
N GLY A 226 -13.51 6.08 16.38
CA GLY A 226 -14.97 6.11 16.38
C GLY A 226 -15.52 7.11 15.37
N TRP A 227 -14.96 8.33 15.33
CA TRP A 227 -15.33 9.34 14.35
C TRP A 227 -15.03 8.91 12.91
N ALA A 228 -13.88 8.27 12.67
CA ALA A 228 -13.51 7.73 11.36
C ALA A 228 -14.44 6.60 10.91
N LEU A 229 -14.92 5.75 11.81
CA LEU A 229 -15.92 4.74 11.48
C LEU A 229 -17.23 5.38 11.03
N ILE A 230 -17.63 6.50 11.63
CA ILE A 230 -18.85 7.22 11.25
C ILE A 230 -18.66 7.88 9.89
N ILE A 231 -17.78 8.87 9.79
CA ILE A 231 -17.68 9.77 8.62
C ILE A 231 -17.31 9.03 7.34
N ASN A 232 -16.38 8.07 7.41
CA ASN A 232 -15.93 7.35 6.22
C ASN A 232 -16.95 6.32 5.71
N ASN A 233 -17.99 6.01 6.49
CA ASN A 233 -19.10 5.14 6.09
C ASN A 233 -20.43 5.88 6.03
N LEU A 234 -20.45 7.20 5.80
CA LEU A 234 -21.68 7.90 5.44
C LEU A 234 -21.91 7.87 3.93
N GLY A 235 -20.86 8.15 3.15
CA GLY A 235 -20.91 8.18 1.69
C GLY A 235 -20.66 6.85 1.00
N ARG A 236 -20.03 6.90 -0.18
CA ARG A 236 -19.74 5.78 -1.08
C ARG A 236 -18.43 5.05 -0.78
N ARG A 237 -17.76 5.47 0.28
CA ARG A 237 -16.47 4.93 0.75
C ARG A 237 -16.67 3.80 1.75
N ARG A 238 -15.59 3.08 2.06
CA ARG A 238 -15.58 1.97 3.02
C ARG A 238 -14.38 2.09 3.94
N TYR A 239 -14.64 2.06 5.23
CA TYR A 239 -13.61 2.02 6.25
C TYR A 239 -14.11 1.24 7.49
N PRO A 240 -13.28 0.44 8.17
CA PRO A 240 -12.00 -0.04 7.70
C PRO A 240 -12.18 -1.05 6.55
N ILE A 241 -11.12 -1.25 5.77
CA ILE A 241 -11.03 -2.35 4.81
C ILE A 241 -10.87 -3.66 5.57
N TYR A 242 -10.04 -3.65 6.61
CA TYR A 242 -9.84 -4.77 7.51
C TYR A 242 -9.49 -4.28 8.92
N TRP A 243 -9.83 -5.09 9.92
CA TRP A 243 -9.54 -4.74 11.32
C TRP A 243 -8.16 -5.21 11.76
N TRP A 244 -7.77 -6.45 11.42
CA TRP A 244 -6.61 -7.10 12.02
C TRP A 244 -5.49 -7.44 11.04
N SER A 245 -5.81 -7.85 9.82
CA SER A 245 -4.79 -8.15 8.82
C SER A 245 -5.22 -7.74 7.42
N PRO A 246 -4.39 -6.98 6.70
CA PRO A 246 -4.50 -6.93 5.24
C PRO A 246 -4.25 -8.32 4.68
N LYS A 247 -4.85 -8.65 3.55
CA LYS A 247 -4.23 -9.66 2.68
C LYS A 247 -2.91 -9.06 2.18
N GLN A 248 -1.81 -9.46 2.83
CA GLN A 248 -0.38 -9.23 2.54
C GLN A 248 0.08 -7.76 2.45
N VAL A 249 0.84 -7.27 3.46
CA VAL A 249 1.48 -5.93 3.49
C VAL A 249 2.98 -5.99 3.77
N PHE A 250 3.56 -7.17 3.95
CA PHE A 250 5.01 -7.30 4.13
C PHE A 250 5.62 -7.95 2.91
N VAL A 251 6.74 -7.36 2.46
CA VAL A 251 7.64 -7.84 1.41
C VAL A 251 7.71 -9.36 1.45
N ARG A 252 7.03 -10.00 0.49
CA ARG A 252 7.50 -11.31 0.05
C ARG A 252 8.90 -11.06 -0.49
N PRO A 253 9.94 -11.86 -0.16
CA PRO A 253 10.86 -12.17 -1.23
C PRO A 253 9.95 -12.72 -2.32
N GLU A 254 9.81 -11.99 -3.43
CA GLU A 254 9.28 -12.57 -4.63
C GLU A 254 10.18 -13.77 -4.93
N VAL A 255 9.81 -14.94 -4.39
CA VAL A 255 10.05 -16.17 -5.11
C VAL A 255 9.04 -16.05 -6.23
N LEU A 256 9.47 -15.33 -7.27
CA LEU A 256 8.78 -15.22 -8.52
C LEU A 256 8.46 -16.66 -8.92
N GLU A 257 7.19 -16.95 -9.18
CA GLU A 257 6.81 -18.13 -9.95
C GLU A 257 7.41 -18.09 -11.38
N HIS A 258 8.23 -17.08 -11.72
CA HIS A 258 9.07 -17.05 -12.91
C HIS A 258 10.24 -18.04 -12.92
N GLU A 259 10.58 -18.70 -11.80
CA GLU A 259 11.55 -19.81 -11.89
C GLU A 259 10.98 -20.95 -12.74
N ASN A 260 9.64 -21.14 -12.74
CA ASN A 260 9.01 -22.11 -13.62
C ASN A 260 8.90 -21.61 -15.07
N ASP A 261 8.70 -20.30 -15.31
CA ASP A 261 8.57 -19.77 -16.67
C ASP A 261 9.92 -19.67 -17.38
N GLU A 262 10.98 -19.26 -16.70
CA GLU A 262 12.35 -19.27 -17.25
C GLU A 262 12.89 -20.69 -17.38
N GLU A 263 12.66 -21.58 -16.41
CA GLU A 263 13.07 -22.99 -16.57
C GLU A 263 12.26 -23.70 -17.66
N THR A 264 10.97 -23.39 -17.81
CA THR A 264 10.13 -23.91 -18.91
C THR A 264 10.52 -23.30 -20.25
N ALA A 265 10.85 -22.00 -20.31
CA ALA A 265 11.34 -21.31 -21.51
C ALA A 265 12.72 -21.82 -21.94
N LEU A 266 13.64 -22.04 -20.98
CA LEU A 266 14.96 -22.63 -21.22
C LEU A 266 14.84 -24.09 -21.66
N ARG A 267 13.90 -24.87 -21.09
CA ARG A 267 13.59 -26.23 -21.57
C ARG A 267 12.98 -26.22 -22.98
N THR A 268 12.10 -25.28 -23.31
CA THR A 268 11.55 -25.17 -24.68
C THR A 268 12.59 -24.72 -25.70
N LEU A 269 13.56 -23.87 -25.31
CA LEU A 269 14.70 -23.48 -26.14
C LEU A 269 15.78 -24.56 -26.26
N GLN A 270 15.90 -25.43 -25.25
CA GLN A 270 16.85 -26.55 -25.27
C GLN A 270 16.25 -27.78 -25.98
N GLU A 271 14.93 -27.95 -25.96
CA GLU A 271 14.20 -29.04 -26.63
C GLU A 271 13.74 -28.72 -28.07
N GLY A 272 13.70 -27.45 -28.48
CA GLY A 272 13.59 -27.02 -29.88
C GLY A 272 14.58 -25.89 -30.15
N PRO A 273 15.45 -25.92 -31.19
CA PRO A 273 15.40 -26.62 -32.48
C PRO A 273 16.43 -27.76 -32.61
N LEU A 274 16.98 -28.28 -31.51
CA LEU A 274 18.03 -29.31 -31.57
C LEU A 274 17.51 -30.71 -31.96
N ARG A 275 16.20 -31.00 -31.85
CA ARG A 275 15.60 -32.23 -32.41
C ARG A 275 15.19 -32.10 -33.89
N SER A 276 15.17 -30.89 -34.45
CA SER A 276 14.91 -30.71 -35.88
C SER A 276 16.17 -30.86 -36.74
N ALA A 277 17.35 -30.86 -36.12
CA ALA A 277 18.64 -31.00 -36.82
C ALA A 277 19.14 -32.47 -36.89
N GLU A 278 18.63 -33.36 -36.03
CA GLU A 278 19.01 -34.79 -36.06
C GLU A 278 18.08 -35.66 -36.93
N ASP A 279 16.83 -35.25 -37.15
CA ASP A 279 15.89 -35.96 -38.06
C ASP A 279 15.90 -35.45 -39.52
N ALA A 280 16.59 -34.34 -39.82
CA ALA A 280 16.70 -33.77 -41.17
C ALA A 280 18.03 -34.10 -41.88
N GLY A 281 18.78 -35.09 -41.39
CA GLY A 281 20.05 -35.56 -41.94
C GLY A 281 19.95 -36.30 -43.28
N ARG A 282 18.97 -36.01 -44.14
CA ARG A 282 18.76 -36.74 -45.40
C ARG A 282 18.04 -35.95 -46.51
N THR A 283 18.31 -34.65 -46.68
CA THR A 283 17.65 -33.91 -47.77
C THR A 283 18.40 -32.71 -48.34
N ARG A 284 19.72 -32.60 -48.11
CA ARG A 284 20.52 -31.52 -48.72
C ARG A 284 21.19 -31.92 -50.03
N GLU A 285 21.62 -33.18 -50.16
CA GLU A 285 22.23 -33.68 -51.40
C GLU A 285 21.19 -33.89 -52.51
N THR A 286 20.01 -34.42 -52.17
CA THR A 286 18.93 -34.70 -53.14
C THR A 286 18.28 -33.44 -53.74
N LEU A 287 18.22 -32.34 -52.98
CA LEU A 287 17.69 -31.05 -53.46
C LEU A 287 18.71 -30.26 -54.31
N LEU A 288 20.01 -30.48 -54.10
CA LEU A 288 21.06 -29.89 -54.92
C LEU A 288 21.21 -30.63 -56.26
N GLU A 289 21.05 -31.95 -56.27
CA GLU A 289 21.03 -32.75 -57.52
C GLU A 289 19.83 -32.40 -58.41
N ALA A 290 18.64 -32.20 -57.84
CA ALA A 290 17.45 -31.82 -58.59
C ALA A 290 17.54 -30.40 -59.20
N ARG A 291 18.29 -29.49 -58.57
CA ARG A 291 18.44 -28.09 -59.03
C ARG A 291 19.53 -27.91 -60.07
N MET A 292 20.51 -28.82 -60.12
CA MET A 292 21.57 -28.82 -61.13
C MET A 292 21.17 -29.49 -62.46
N GLN A 293 20.03 -30.18 -62.53
CA GLN A 293 19.62 -30.99 -63.69
C GLN A 293 18.43 -30.46 -64.50
N GLY A 294 17.94 -29.23 -64.29
CA GLY A 294 16.64 -28.83 -64.84
C GLY A 294 16.46 -27.40 -65.33
N GLU A 295 17.38 -26.83 -66.10
CA GLU A 295 17.05 -25.77 -67.08
C GLU A 295 16.95 -26.42 -68.47
N GLY A 296 15.74 -26.52 -69.02
CA GLY A 296 15.55 -26.97 -70.40
C GLY A 296 14.11 -27.32 -70.76
N ALA A 297 13.51 -26.50 -71.62
CA ALA A 297 12.38 -26.80 -72.51
C ALA A 297 10.95 -26.86 -71.93
N GLY A 298 10.24 -25.74 -72.05
CA GLY A 298 9.14 -25.58 -73.02
C GLY A 298 7.85 -26.39 -72.88
N GLY A 299 6.73 -25.68 -72.65
CA GLY A 299 5.52 -25.81 -73.49
C GLY A 299 4.22 -26.31 -72.85
N ALA A 300 3.20 -25.42 -72.87
CA ALA A 300 1.74 -25.67 -72.91
C ALA A 300 1.07 -26.26 -71.63
N ASP A 301 -0.12 -25.86 -71.17
CA ASP A 301 -1.18 -25.05 -71.74
C ASP A 301 -2.30 -24.76 -70.68
N PHE A 302 -3.08 -23.69 -70.91
CA PHE A 302 -4.43 -23.35 -70.36
C PHE A 302 -4.59 -22.92 -68.87
N MET A 303 -5.29 -21.85 -68.48
CA MET A 303 -6.30 -21.00 -69.15
C MET A 303 -6.49 -19.64 -68.40
N GLN A 304 -6.37 -18.53 -69.14
CA GLN A 304 -7.08 -17.21 -69.10
C GLN A 304 -7.21 -16.35 -67.80
N ASP A 305 -6.28 -15.38 -67.68
CA ASP A 305 -6.34 -13.88 -67.67
C ASP A 305 -7.71 -13.13 -67.79
N PRO A 306 -7.83 -11.76 -67.70
CA PRO A 306 -7.11 -10.68 -66.97
C PRO A 306 -8.05 -9.65 -66.27
N SER A 307 -7.50 -8.82 -65.37
CA SER A 307 -7.34 -7.35 -65.56
C SER A 307 -7.17 -6.60 -64.23
N GLY A 308 -6.04 -5.92 -64.06
CA GLY A 308 -5.79 -5.06 -62.90
C GLY A 308 -4.32 -4.79 -62.60
N GLN A 309 -3.63 -4.21 -63.58
CA GLN A 309 -2.31 -3.56 -63.57
C GLN A 309 -1.60 -3.33 -62.22
N ASN A 310 -0.40 -3.91 -62.12
CA ASN A 310 0.91 -3.23 -61.96
C ASN A 310 0.96 -1.95 -61.11
N ASN A 311 1.59 -2.00 -59.93
CA ASN A 311 3.06 -1.87 -59.79
C ASN A 311 3.46 -1.71 -58.30
N ILE A 312 4.31 -2.63 -57.87
CA ILE A 312 5.19 -2.64 -56.69
C ILE A 312 6.38 -1.67 -57.02
N PRO A 313 7.36 -1.25 -56.16
CA PRO A 313 7.80 -1.99 -54.97
C PRO A 313 8.50 -1.29 -53.78
N MET A 314 8.76 -2.17 -52.80
CA MET A 314 9.96 -2.27 -51.93
C MET A 314 10.07 -1.38 -50.70
N GLY A 315 10.25 -2.05 -49.55
CA GLY A 315 10.94 -1.47 -48.39
C GLY A 315 10.75 -2.24 -47.09
N ALA A 316 11.61 -3.24 -46.86
CA ALA A 316 12.12 -3.76 -45.58
C ALA A 316 11.16 -4.03 -44.39
N VAL A 317 11.09 -5.32 -44.03
CA VAL A 317 10.65 -5.81 -42.72
C VAL A 317 11.84 -5.69 -41.75
N GLU A 318 11.73 -4.81 -40.77
CA GLU A 318 12.62 -4.73 -39.60
C GLU A 318 11.90 -5.28 -38.35
N SER A 319 12.65 -6.04 -37.57
CA SER A 319 12.29 -6.70 -36.30
C SER A 319 11.79 -5.71 -35.23
N PRO A 320 10.87 -6.09 -34.33
CA PRO A 320 10.42 -5.19 -33.28
C PRO A 320 11.44 -5.13 -32.13
N GLU A 321 12.19 -4.03 -32.05
CA GLU A 321 12.93 -3.62 -30.85
C GLU A 321 11.98 -3.17 -29.74
N ILE A 322 12.31 -3.59 -28.52
CA ILE A 322 11.67 -3.14 -27.27
C ILE A 322 12.18 -1.73 -26.98
N GLY A 323 11.36 -0.72 -27.28
CA GLY A 323 11.65 0.69 -27.00
C GLY A 323 10.83 1.25 -25.82
N VAL A 324 11.52 1.67 -24.76
CA VAL A 324 10.98 2.50 -23.67
C VAL A 324 10.55 3.86 -24.25
N PRO A 325 9.37 4.42 -23.94
CA PRO A 325 8.97 5.71 -24.48
C PRO A 325 9.77 6.85 -23.84
N GLU A 326 10.65 7.49 -24.62
CA GLU A 326 11.23 8.79 -24.25
C GLU A 326 10.14 9.88 -24.18
N PRO A 327 10.21 10.80 -23.21
CA PRO A 327 9.26 11.89 -23.10
C PRO A 327 9.45 12.89 -24.24
N ARG A 328 8.42 13.06 -25.09
CA ARG A 328 8.38 14.14 -26.09
C ARG A 328 8.36 15.49 -25.39
N LEU A 329 9.53 16.14 -25.31
CA LEU A 329 9.63 17.56 -25.03
C LEU A 329 8.97 18.32 -26.20
N LYS A 330 7.94 19.12 -25.89
CA LYS A 330 7.37 20.05 -26.87
C LYS A 330 8.47 21.04 -27.30
N PRO A 331 8.58 21.38 -28.60
CA PRO A 331 9.49 22.43 -29.02
C PRO A 331 9.07 23.75 -28.36
N MET A 332 10.03 24.39 -27.70
CA MET A 332 9.86 25.66 -26.99
C MET A 332 9.43 26.73 -28.00
N THR A 333 8.34 27.45 -27.71
CA THR A 333 7.86 28.49 -28.62
C THR A 333 8.77 29.72 -28.55
N GLU A 334 8.80 30.53 -29.62
CA GLU A 334 9.60 31.76 -29.67
C GLU A 334 9.25 32.73 -28.50
N GLY A 335 8.01 32.69 -28.01
CA GLY A 335 7.58 33.44 -26.83
C GLY A 335 8.18 32.92 -25.51
N ASP A 336 8.41 31.60 -25.41
CA ASP A 336 9.03 30.99 -24.24
C ASP A 336 10.55 31.29 -24.19
N ARG A 337 11.21 31.41 -25.35
CA ARG A 337 12.62 31.81 -25.44
C ARG A 337 12.87 33.22 -24.95
N ARG A 338 12.06 34.19 -25.39
CA ARG A 338 12.22 35.60 -24.96
C ARG A 338 12.03 35.78 -23.45
N ARG A 339 11.12 35.01 -22.86
CA ARG A 339 10.84 35.03 -21.42
C ARG A 339 11.95 34.35 -20.59
N ALA A 340 12.68 33.39 -21.16
CA ALA A 340 13.82 32.74 -20.50
C ALA A 340 15.11 33.58 -20.57
N GLU A 341 15.26 34.42 -21.60
CA GLU A 341 16.43 35.28 -21.79
C GLU A 341 16.31 36.65 -21.10
N GLY A 342 15.21 36.91 -20.38
CA GLY A 342 15.05 38.10 -19.53
C GLY A 342 14.90 39.41 -20.30
N PHE A 343 14.47 39.36 -21.56
CA PHE A 343 14.10 40.53 -22.33
C PHE A 343 12.57 40.66 -22.35
N ASP A 344 12.05 41.53 -21.49
CA ASP A 344 10.71 42.13 -21.66
C ASP A 344 10.77 43.29 -22.68
#